data_AF-A0A8T2QMC3-F1
#
_entry.id   AF-A0A8T2QMC3-F1
#
_cell.length_a   1.000
_cell.length_b   1.000
_cell.length_c   1.000
_cell.angle_alpha   90.00
_cell.angle_beta   90.00
_cell.angle_gamma   90.00
#
_symmetry.space_group_name_H-M   'P 1'
#
loop_
_entity.id
_entity.type
_entity.pdbx_description
1 polymer ?
#
loop_
_entity_poly.entity_id
_entity_poly.type
_entity_poly.pdbx_seq_one_letter_code
_entity_poly.pdbx_strand_id
1 'polypeptide(L)'
;MKQLQRHDGVALLVAVILTLLALYCDPGNGTQVVRRDVDDQNVDGGSEPYVGGVGGAPGVGYNTEKQALLEEAMEKIAAAKELVQKVEAMAFVVNSSRTSACSASRFYDVSALLNSAEANLLNHPNVSRASEDVDAASAAISECHSSLPDYQYTNSALEPAASPQDYDQQKQGEPEASSNQDDNGSLILEEAISQLQVASLSLSKLESIADNAPTTVPGDAGGNLTESDDLDFPSIDDTMVESERSGGRSGNSKCRRDGTACQFSACGRGKALIRCATGFAYGVTGGAAGPTYRVTRSDDNPIRPYPGSLRYAVGLGGGSRGVWITFANSMIIVLKSMLWIRSSTTIDGRGVNVTINGRMLVVGGVSNVILHNFQINSVYQSDTIHVFAGSRKIWVDHITSFNAKLGLVSVVQRSTDVTISNCKLSNRNFNMLLGAADSDIADRNMRVTVYRNWFRDSMQRMPHCRWGFCHVINNLYTNWGFYAIGGRVHAKIFSEGNAFIAGRRMEVTPWFPGAGYTKNFDTSPQIYSLHDLFLNGSTFHQFVQPYSSSRVIMKPPYQTSAAYPPLLSHIGALPDFIQSCSGAIFSSQQVQQCLHFASLL
;
A
#
# COMPACT_ATOMS: atom_id res chain seq x y z
N MET A 1 -6.53 -10.61 -68.08
CA MET A 1 -6.50 -9.25 -67.50
C MET A 1 -7.41 -9.28 -66.28
N LYS A 2 -6.86 -9.65 -65.12
CA LYS A 2 -6.35 -8.76 -64.06
C LYS A 2 -7.48 -8.03 -63.31
N GLN A 3 -8.09 -8.71 -62.34
CA GLN A 3 -8.13 -8.32 -60.92
C GLN A 3 -9.00 -9.32 -60.13
N LEU A 4 -8.72 -9.40 -58.82
CA LEU A 4 -9.24 -10.35 -57.81
C LEU A 4 -8.53 -11.70 -57.74
N GLN A 5 -7.33 -11.65 -57.16
CA GLN A 5 -6.71 -12.78 -56.46
C GLN A 5 -6.37 -12.34 -55.02
N ARG A 6 -6.72 -13.22 -54.07
CA ARG A 6 -6.28 -13.33 -52.66
C ARG A 6 -7.00 -12.46 -51.63
N HIS A 7 -7.92 -13.08 -50.89
CA HIS A 7 -7.89 -13.35 -49.43
C HIS A 7 -9.31 -13.68 -48.98
N ASP A 8 -9.64 -14.96 -48.72
CA ASP A 8 -10.78 -15.42 -47.88
C ASP A 8 -10.88 -16.95 -47.77
N GLY A 9 -9.76 -17.63 -47.49
CA GLY A 9 -9.74 -19.09 -47.24
C GLY A 9 -9.75 -19.49 -45.76
N VAL A 10 -9.46 -18.57 -44.85
CA VAL A 10 -9.22 -18.90 -43.42
C VAL A 10 -10.48 -18.76 -42.56
N ALA A 11 -11.38 -17.83 -42.90
CA ALA A 11 -12.62 -17.61 -42.14
C ALA A 11 -13.60 -18.79 -42.24
N LEU A 12 -13.66 -19.46 -43.40
CA LEU A 12 -14.57 -20.58 -43.62
C LEU A 12 -14.12 -21.87 -42.89
N LEU A 13 -12.81 -22.06 -42.72
CA LEU A 13 -12.26 -23.23 -42.02
C LEU A 13 -12.43 -23.12 -40.49
N VAL A 14 -12.30 -21.91 -39.94
CA VAL A 14 -12.48 -21.65 -38.50
C VAL A 14 -13.94 -21.79 -38.08
N ALA A 15 -14.89 -21.37 -38.94
CA ALA A 15 -16.32 -21.52 -38.67
C ALA A 15 -16.76 -22.99 -38.65
N VAL A 16 -16.21 -23.84 -39.54
CA VAL A 16 -16.55 -25.28 -39.57
C VAL A 16 -15.98 -26.02 -38.36
N ILE A 17 -14.79 -25.66 -37.89
CA ILE A 17 -14.16 -26.28 -36.70
C ILE A 17 -14.90 -25.90 -35.41
N LEU A 18 -15.33 -24.64 -35.27
CA LEU A 18 -16.10 -24.18 -34.10
C LEU A 18 -17.50 -24.83 -34.03
N THR A 19 -18.11 -25.12 -35.18
CA THR A 19 -19.42 -25.77 -35.24
C THR A 19 -19.33 -27.27 -34.93
N LEU A 20 -18.20 -27.92 -35.24
CA LEU A 20 -17.96 -29.33 -34.91
C LEU A 20 -17.58 -29.55 -33.43
N LEU A 21 -16.96 -28.58 -32.77
CA LEU A 21 -16.64 -28.64 -31.33
C LEU A 21 -17.87 -28.42 -30.42
N ALA A 22 -18.89 -27.71 -30.90
CA ALA A 22 -20.13 -27.48 -30.16
C ALA A 22 -21.08 -28.70 -30.12
N LEU A 23 -20.83 -29.73 -30.93
CA LEU A 23 -21.63 -30.96 -30.98
C LEU A 23 -21.10 -32.09 -30.08
N TYR A 24 -20.01 -31.90 -29.34
CA TYR A 24 -19.32 -32.97 -28.60
C TYR A 24 -19.26 -32.83 -27.07
N CYS A 25 -20.02 -31.95 -26.44
CA CYS A 25 -20.12 -31.88 -24.97
C CYS A 25 -21.56 -31.61 -24.50
N ASP A 26 -22.34 -32.68 -24.41
CA ASP A 26 -23.62 -32.76 -23.70
C ASP A 26 -23.44 -33.74 -22.53
N PRO A 27 -23.63 -33.35 -21.26
CA PRO A 27 -23.67 -34.29 -20.15
C PRO A 27 -25.12 -34.56 -19.74
N GLY A 28 -25.70 -35.66 -20.26
CA GLY A 28 -27.01 -36.15 -19.82
C GLY A 28 -27.29 -37.61 -20.18
N ASN A 29 -27.47 -38.45 -19.14
CA ASN A 29 -27.83 -39.89 -19.09
C ASN A 29 -26.71 -40.91 -19.41
N GLY A 30 -26.39 -41.92 -18.58
CA GLY A 30 -26.98 -42.45 -17.34
C GLY A 30 -27.23 -43.96 -17.45
N THR A 31 -26.56 -44.78 -16.63
CA THR A 31 -26.93 -46.17 -16.25
C THR A 31 -26.27 -46.49 -14.89
N GLN A 32 -27.01 -46.43 -13.76
CA GLN A 32 -27.68 -47.52 -13.01
C GLN A 32 -26.70 -48.56 -12.41
N VAL A 33 -26.68 -49.00 -11.13
CA VAL A 33 -27.68 -49.38 -10.09
C VAL A 33 -26.87 -49.38 -8.74
N VAL A 34 -27.32 -49.03 -7.52
CA VAL A 34 -28.31 -49.67 -6.62
C VAL A 34 -28.65 -48.69 -5.49
N ARG A 35 -29.94 -48.40 -5.30
CA ARG A 35 -30.51 -47.93 -4.03
C ARG A 35 -30.95 -49.13 -3.20
N ARG A 36 -30.69 -49.09 -1.90
CA ARG A 36 -31.61 -49.64 -0.90
C ARG A 36 -32.09 -48.48 -0.05
N ASP A 37 -33.42 -48.38 0.02
CA ASP A 37 -34.18 -47.53 0.92
C ASP A 37 -33.90 -47.90 2.39
N VAL A 38 -34.21 -46.96 3.31
CA VAL A 38 -35.09 -47.15 4.48
C VAL A 38 -35.05 -45.89 5.36
N ASP A 39 -36.21 -45.24 5.42
CA ASP A 39 -36.93 -44.59 6.53
C ASP A 39 -36.29 -43.55 7.48
N ASP A 40 -37.09 -42.48 7.65
CA ASP A 40 -37.21 -41.61 8.81
C ASP A 40 -37.30 -42.39 10.13
N GLN A 41 -36.52 -41.99 11.14
CA GLN A 41 -36.98 -41.79 12.53
C GLN A 41 -35.91 -41.16 13.44
N ASN A 42 -36.38 -40.24 14.30
CA ASN A 42 -35.75 -39.59 15.47
C ASN A 42 -34.64 -40.39 16.20
N VAL A 43 -33.59 -39.71 16.70
CA VAL A 43 -33.16 -39.71 18.14
C VAL A 43 -32.32 -38.45 18.44
N ASP A 44 -32.61 -37.84 19.60
CA ASP A 44 -31.89 -36.78 20.33
C ASP A 44 -30.37 -36.98 20.54
N GLY A 45 -29.68 -35.86 20.77
CA GLY A 45 -28.64 -35.77 21.80
C GLY A 45 -27.26 -35.27 21.36
N GLY A 46 -26.75 -34.24 22.06
CA GLY A 46 -25.31 -34.04 22.19
C GLY A 46 -24.80 -32.61 22.00
N SER A 47 -24.71 -31.88 23.10
CA SER A 47 -23.97 -30.64 23.34
C SER A 47 -22.53 -30.61 22.80
N GLU A 48 -22.14 -29.53 22.13
CA GLU A 48 -20.73 -29.10 22.03
C GLU A 48 -20.39 -28.13 23.18
N PRO A 49 -19.31 -28.37 23.96
CA PRO A 49 -18.90 -27.48 25.03
C PRO A 49 -17.84 -26.45 24.58
N TYR A 50 -17.99 -25.25 25.13
CA TYR A 50 -16.96 -24.24 25.34
C TYR A 50 -15.74 -24.81 26.10
N VAL A 51 -14.53 -24.52 25.61
CA VAL A 51 -13.28 -24.38 26.40
C VAL A 51 -12.43 -23.37 25.60
N GLY A 52 -12.05 -22.18 26.08
CA GLY A 52 -11.37 -21.90 27.33
C GLY A 52 -9.87 -21.70 27.01
N GLY A 53 -9.41 -20.45 26.96
CA GLY A 53 -8.02 -20.11 26.62
C GLY A 53 -7.04 -20.45 27.74
N VAL A 54 -5.76 -20.61 27.38
CA VAL A 54 -4.63 -20.57 28.31
C VAL A 54 -3.50 -19.77 27.67
N GLY A 55 -3.01 -18.76 28.40
CA GLY A 55 -1.85 -17.96 28.04
C GLY A 55 -0.53 -18.68 28.30
N GLY A 56 0.52 -18.23 27.63
CA GLY A 56 1.91 -18.62 27.91
C GLY A 56 2.83 -17.41 27.83
N ALA A 57 3.54 -17.14 28.92
CA ALA A 57 4.61 -16.15 29.04
C ALA A 57 5.91 -16.64 28.34
N PRO A 58 6.96 -15.80 28.20
CA PRO A 58 7.94 -15.91 27.13
C PRO A 58 9.12 -16.84 27.45
N GLY A 59 9.56 -17.61 26.46
CA GLY A 59 10.75 -18.44 26.52
C GLY A 59 11.48 -18.52 25.17
N VAL A 60 12.70 -17.97 25.17
CA VAL A 60 13.87 -18.32 24.32
C VAL A 60 13.78 -18.01 22.81
N GLY A 61 14.56 -17.00 22.40
CA GLY A 61 14.76 -16.64 21.00
C GLY A 61 15.55 -17.70 20.24
N TYR A 62 14.85 -18.51 19.46
CA TYR A 62 15.43 -19.32 18.37
C TYR A 62 14.47 -19.51 17.17
N ASN A 63 13.25 -18.93 17.18
CA ASN A 63 12.26 -19.07 16.09
C ASN A 63 12.11 -17.83 15.17
N THR A 64 12.62 -16.66 15.56
CA THR A 64 12.44 -15.43 14.75
C THR A 64 13.27 -15.41 13.46
N GLU A 65 14.44 -16.06 13.44
CA GLU A 65 15.28 -16.12 12.23
C GLU A 65 14.72 -17.10 11.19
N LYS A 66 14.27 -18.29 11.62
CA LYS A 66 13.58 -19.25 10.73
C LYS A 66 12.31 -18.63 10.12
N GLN A 67 11.52 -17.93 10.94
CA GLN A 67 10.31 -17.29 10.45
C GLN A 67 10.61 -16.16 9.46
N ALA A 68 11.62 -15.33 9.72
CA ALA A 68 12.02 -14.26 8.82
C ALA A 68 12.54 -14.79 7.47
N LEU A 69 13.34 -15.86 7.46
CA LEU A 69 13.84 -16.46 6.23
C LEU A 69 12.73 -17.15 5.43
N LEU A 70 11.74 -17.74 6.11
CA LEU A 70 10.59 -18.37 5.45
C LEU A 70 9.70 -17.31 4.80
N GLU A 71 9.44 -16.20 5.50
CA GLU A 71 8.70 -15.06 4.96
C GLU A 71 9.43 -14.42 3.77
N GLU A 72 10.77 -14.27 3.85
CA GLU A 72 11.59 -13.77 2.75
C GLU A 72 11.55 -14.69 1.53
N ALA A 73 11.70 -16.01 1.72
CA ALA A 73 11.62 -16.98 0.63
C ALA A 73 10.25 -16.93 -0.07
N MET A 74 9.15 -16.91 0.71
CA MET A 74 7.80 -16.85 0.16
C MET A 74 7.51 -15.55 -0.59
N GLU A 75 7.98 -14.40 -0.07
CA GLU A 75 7.84 -13.10 -0.73
C GLU A 75 8.52 -13.10 -2.11
N LYS A 76 9.73 -13.66 -2.19
CA LYS A 76 10.53 -13.70 -3.42
C LYS A 76 9.96 -14.69 -4.45
N ILE A 77 9.43 -15.83 -4.01
CA ILE A 77 8.69 -16.75 -4.88
C ILE A 77 7.45 -16.07 -5.46
N ALA A 78 6.67 -15.35 -4.64
CA ALA A 78 5.49 -14.62 -5.10
C ALA A 78 5.83 -13.50 -6.12
N ALA A 79 6.92 -12.76 -5.89
CA ALA A 79 7.40 -11.73 -6.81
C ALA A 79 7.85 -12.33 -8.16
N ALA A 80 8.57 -13.46 -8.13
CA ALA A 80 8.97 -14.18 -9.33
C ALA A 80 7.75 -14.67 -10.15
N LYS A 81 6.70 -15.17 -9.48
CA LYS A 81 5.45 -15.59 -10.13
C LYS A 81 4.77 -14.45 -10.88
N GLU A 82 4.72 -13.25 -10.31
CA GLU A 82 4.12 -12.09 -10.98
C GLU A 82 4.91 -11.68 -12.24
N LEU A 83 6.24 -11.79 -12.20
CA LEU A 83 7.11 -11.50 -13.33
C LEU A 83 6.97 -12.55 -14.43
N VAL A 84 6.92 -13.84 -14.06
CA VAL A 84 6.68 -14.94 -15.00
C VAL A 84 5.32 -14.80 -15.68
N GLN A 85 4.26 -14.43 -14.95
CA GLN A 85 2.94 -14.16 -15.53
C GLN A 85 2.94 -12.98 -16.52
N LYS A 86 3.77 -11.96 -16.29
CA LYS A 86 3.95 -10.85 -17.25
C LYS A 86 4.61 -11.34 -18.53
N VAL A 87 5.63 -12.20 -18.44
CA VAL A 87 6.27 -12.80 -19.61
C VAL A 87 5.33 -13.74 -20.34
N GLU A 88 4.54 -14.55 -19.64
CA GLU A 88 3.50 -15.41 -20.24
C GLU A 88 2.46 -14.59 -21.03
N ALA A 89 2.00 -13.47 -20.47
CA ALA A 89 1.07 -12.56 -21.13
C ALA A 89 1.69 -11.87 -22.37
N MET A 90 2.99 -11.60 -22.35
CA MET A 90 3.74 -11.06 -23.49
C MET A 90 4.05 -12.12 -24.55
N ALA A 91 4.33 -13.35 -24.14
CA ALA A 91 4.60 -14.49 -25.01
C ALA A 91 3.38 -14.89 -25.87
N PHE A 92 2.16 -14.54 -25.43
CA PHE A 92 0.94 -14.69 -26.22
C PHE A 92 0.91 -13.82 -27.49
N VAL A 93 1.77 -12.79 -27.58
CA VAL A 93 1.82 -11.84 -28.70
C VAL A 93 2.88 -12.21 -29.75
N VAL A 94 3.88 -13.04 -29.43
CA VAL A 94 4.98 -13.40 -30.34
C VAL A 94 4.91 -14.89 -30.69
N ASN A 95 3.93 -15.26 -31.51
CA ASN A 95 3.97 -16.54 -32.22
C ASN A 95 4.70 -16.37 -33.56
N SER A 96 6.00 -16.11 -33.51
CA SER A 96 6.88 -16.26 -34.68
C SER A 96 8.33 -16.45 -34.25
N SER A 97 8.96 -17.47 -34.81
CA SER A 97 10.38 -17.87 -34.73
C SER A 97 10.89 -18.56 -33.47
N ARG A 98 10.71 -19.90 -33.47
CA ARG A 98 11.63 -20.97 -33.02
C ARG A 98 12.86 -20.55 -32.19
N THR A 99 12.75 -20.66 -30.87
CA THR A 99 13.72 -21.36 -30.01
C THR A 99 12.92 -22.25 -29.04
N SER A 100 13.28 -23.53 -28.92
CA SER A 100 12.55 -24.50 -28.08
C SER A 100 12.66 -24.23 -26.57
N ALA A 101 13.46 -23.25 -26.16
CA ALA A 101 13.77 -22.93 -24.77
C ALA A 101 12.77 -21.94 -24.12
N CYS A 102 12.00 -21.17 -24.91
CA CYS A 102 11.06 -20.15 -24.42
C CYS A 102 9.63 -20.36 -24.95
N SER A 103 9.18 -21.61 -25.06
CA SER A 103 7.79 -21.89 -25.44
C SER A 103 6.83 -21.60 -24.27
N ALA A 104 5.58 -21.23 -24.59
CA ALA A 104 4.52 -21.06 -23.60
C ALA A 104 4.40 -22.31 -22.68
N SER A 105 4.62 -23.52 -23.23
CA SER A 105 4.60 -24.77 -22.46
C SER A 105 5.66 -24.82 -21.34
N ARG A 106 6.84 -24.23 -21.54
CA ARG A 106 7.92 -24.22 -20.55
C ARG A 106 7.68 -23.19 -19.45
N PHE A 107 6.99 -22.09 -19.75
CA PHE A 107 6.56 -21.12 -18.74
C PHE A 107 5.41 -21.68 -17.88
N TYR A 108 4.51 -22.49 -18.44
CA TYR A 108 3.58 -23.30 -17.65
C TYR A 108 4.31 -24.22 -16.65
N ASP A 109 5.42 -24.85 -17.06
CA ASP A 109 6.24 -25.68 -16.18
C ASP A 109 6.92 -24.84 -15.07
N VAL A 110 7.42 -23.63 -15.38
CA VAL A 110 7.96 -22.68 -14.38
C VAL A 110 6.89 -22.25 -13.38
N SER A 111 5.70 -21.87 -13.86
CA SER A 111 4.56 -21.51 -13.01
C SER A 111 4.13 -22.68 -12.11
N ALA A 112 4.19 -23.91 -12.61
CA ALA A 112 3.93 -25.12 -11.82
C ALA A 112 5.00 -25.36 -10.74
N LEU A 113 6.28 -25.18 -11.05
CA LEU A 113 7.38 -25.26 -10.09
C LEU A 113 7.25 -24.22 -8.97
N LEU A 114 6.91 -22.97 -9.30
CA LEU A 114 6.73 -21.92 -8.29
C LEU A 114 5.49 -22.13 -7.42
N ASN A 115 4.42 -22.71 -7.97
CA ASN A 115 3.24 -23.14 -7.19
C ASN A 115 3.59 -24.32 -6.26
N SER A 116 4.39 -25.27 -6.73
CA SER A 116 4.87 -26.41 -5.94
C SER A 116 5.77 -25.93 -4.79
N ALA A 117 6.71 -25.02 -5.05
CA ALA A 117 7.58 -24.43 -4.04
C ALA A 117 6.77 -23.71 -2.94
N GLU A 118 5.79 -22.90 -3.31
CA GLU A 118 4.91 -22.21 -2.35
C GLU A 118 4.09 -23.20 -1.49
N ALA A 119 3.55 -24.25 -2.12
CA ALA A 119 2.79 -25.29 -1.42
C ALA A 119 3.67 -26.08 -0.44
N ASN A 120 4.92 -26.36 -0.81
CA ASN A 120 5.90 -27.06 0.03
C ASN A 120 6.32 -26.24 1.27
N LEU A 121 6.19 -24.90 1.24
CA LEU A 121 6.55 -24.01 2.35
C LEU A 121 5.41 -23.79 3.36
N LEU A 122 4.15 -23.97 2.97
CA LEU A 122 2.98 -23.66 3.80
C LEU A 122 2.62 -24.74 4.85
N ASN A 123 2.99 -26.02 4.66
CA ASN A 123 2.41 -27.16 5.39
C ASN A 123 3.38 -27.99 6.26
N HIS A 124 4.27 -27.33 7.03
CA HIS A 124 5.48 -27.92 7.66
C HIS A 124 6.54 -28.31 6.61
N PRO A 125 7.59 -27.48 6.47
CA PRO A 125 8.13 -27.18 5.16
C PRO A 125 9.06 -28.28 4.68
N ASN A 126 8.78 -28.83 3.51
CA ASN A 126 9.80 -29.54 2.76
C ASN A 126 10.70 -28.49 2.09
N VAL A 127 11.54 -27.83 2.90
CA VAL A 127 12.43 -26.72 2.47
C VAL A 127 13.34 -27.20 1.34
N SER A 128 13.85 -28.43 1.45
CA SER A 128 14.67 -29.07 0.41
C SER A 128 13.93 -29.18 -0.91
N ARG A 129 12.68 -29.65 -0.90
CA ARG A 129 11.89 -29.72 -2.12
C ARG A 129 11.52 -28.35 -2.67
N ALA A 130 11.22 -27.39 -1.82
CA ALA A 130 10.97 -26.01 -2.23
C ALA A 130 12.23 -25.36 -2.85
N SER A 131 13.41 -25.64 -2.31
CA SER A 131 14.69 -25.17 -2.85
C SER A 131 14.97 -25.78 -4.21
N GLU A 132 14.77 -27.10 -4.37
CA GLU A 132 14.88 -27.79 -5.66
C GLU A 132 13.94 -27.19 -6.72
N ASP A 133 12.68 -26.92 -6.35
CA ASP A 133 11.69 -26.34 -7.26
C ASP A 133 12.06 -24.89 -7.66
N VAL A 134 12.60 -24.09 -6.73
CA VAL A 134 13.08 -22.72 -6.98
C VAL A 134 14.32 -22.71 -7.89
N ASP A 135 15.27 -23.60 -7.65
CA ASP A 135 16.49 -23.71 -8.46
C ASP A 135 16.17 -24.21 -9.87
N ALA A 136 15.24 -25.17 -10.00
CA ALA A 136 14.74 -25.64 -11.29
C ALA A 136 14.02 -24.54 -12.08
N ALA A 137 13.18 -23.74 -11.41
CA ALA A 137 12.52 -22.59 -12.03
C ALA A 137 13.54 -21.53 -12.49
N SER A 138 14.54 -21.24 -11.66
CA SER A 138 15.62 -20.29 -11.97
C SER A 138 16.47 -20.74 -13.18
N ALA A 139 16.80 -22.04 -13.25
CA ALA A 139 17.52 -22.62 -14.36
C ALA A 139 16.72 -22.57 -15.67
N ALA A 140 15.41 -22.87 -15.61
CA ALA A 140 14.52 -22.81 -16.77
C ALA A 140 14.37 -21.38 -17.33
N ILE A 141 14.25 -20.38 -16.44
CA ILE A 141 14.22 -18.96 -16.81
C ILE A 141 15.57 -18.51 -17.38
N SER A 142 16.68 -18.95 -16.80
CA SER A 142 18.04 -18.62 -17.27
C SER A 142 18.36 -19.21 -18.64
N GLU A 143 17.94 -20.44 -18.91
CA GLU A 143 18.06 -21.06 -20.23
C GLU A 143 17.26 -20.29 -21.29
N CYS A 144 16.04 -19.86 -20.94
CA CYS A 144 15.24 -18.99 -21.79
C CYS A 144 15.91 -17.62 -22.02
N HIS A 145 16.41 -16.98 -20.96
CA HIS A 145 17.12 -15.70 -21.06
C HIS A 145 18.34 -15.78 -22.00
N SER A 146 19.16 -16.84 -21.86
CA SER A 146 20.34 -17.07 -22.71
C SER A 146 20.02 -17.38 -24.18
N SER A 147 18.75 -17.70 -24.48
CA SER A 147 18.28 -18.02 -25.82
C SER A 147 17.66 -16.82 -26.55
N LEU A 148 17.57 -15.65 -25.90
CA LEU A 148 17.10 -14.41 -26.52
C LEU A 148 18.24 -13.70 -27.27
N PRO A 149 18.02 -13.17 -28.48
CA PRO A 149 19.07 -12.45 -29.21
C PRO A 149 19.42 -11.13 -28.53
N ASP A 150 20.72 -10.90 -28.28
CA ASP A 150 21.27 -9.63 -27.79
C ASP A 150 20.91 -8.48 -28.74
N TYR A 151 20.04 -7.56 -28.32
CA TYR A 151 19.83 -6.30 -29.01
C TYR A 151 20.97 -5.33 -28.62
N GLN A 152 22.14 -5.46 -29.26
CA GLN A 152 23.20 -4.46 -29.14
C GLN A 152 22.85 -3.21 -29.95
N TYR A 153 22.70 -2.07 -29.27
CA TYR A 153 22.69 -0.74 -29.89
C TYR A 153 24.08 -0.44 -30.46
N THR A 154 24.23 -0.48 -31.79
CA THR A 154 25.37 0.13 -32.48
C THR A 154 25.04 1.58 -32.84
N ASN A 155 25.64 2.52 -32.11
CA ASN A 155 25.76 3.91 -32.54
C ASN A 155 26.72 3.97 -33.75
N SER A 156 26.20 4.14 -34.96
CA SER A 156 26.99 4.46 -36.14
C SER A 156 26.65 5.87 -36.66
N ALA A 157 27.63 6.76 -36.47
CA ALA A 157 27.97 7.98 -37.20
C ALA A 157 26.97 8.56 -38.23
N LEU A 158 26.64 9.84 -38.03
CA LEU A 158 26.33 10.78 -39.11
C LEU A 158 27.15 12.05 -38.90
N GLU A 159 28.11 12.29 -39.79
CA GLU A 159 28.76 13.60 -39.99
C GLU A 159 27.80 14.60 -40.67
N PRO A 160 28.04 15.92 -40.55
CA PRO A 160 27.09 16.95 -40.97
C PRO A 160 27.37 17.47 -42.39
N ALA A 161 26.31 17.72 -43.17
CA ALA A 161 26.39 18.48 -44.42
C ALA A 161 25.36 19.63 -44.48
N ALA A 162 25.89 20.85 -44.37
CA ALA A 162 25.55 22.11 -45.04
C ALA A 162 24.09 22.55 -45.36
N SER A 163 23.68 23.60 -44.62
CA SER A 163 23.10 24.89 -45.03
C SER A 163 21.61 25.05 -45.46
N PRO A 164 20.99 26.24 -45.24
CA PRO A 164 19.54 26.42 -45.10
C PRO A 164 18.89 27.35 -46.14
N GLN A 165 17.69 27.06 -46.67
CA GLN A 165 16.75 28.07 -47.21
C GLN A 165 15.27 27.63 -47.14
N ASP A 166 14.40 28.65 -47.01
CA ASP A 166 12.96 28.71 -46.72
C ASP A 166 12.01 27.88 -47.60
N TYR A 167 10.86 27.44 -47.05
CA TYR A 167 9.49 27.92 -47.38
C TYR A 167 8.37 27.05 -46.74
N ASP A 168 7.34 27.74 -46.24
CA ASP A 168 6.04 27.24 -45.76
C ASP A 168 5.24 26.42 -46.79
N GLN A 169 4.54 25.35 -46.36
CA GLN A 169 3.06 25.21 -46.38
C GLN A 169 2.58 23.76 -46.16
N GLN A 170 1.70 23.62 -45.17
CA GLN A 170 0.64 22.63 -44.93
C GLN A 170 0.52 21.37 -45.82
N LYS A 171 0.52 20.19 -45.17
CA LYS A 171 -0.44 19.10 -45.46
C LYS A 171 -0.65 18.18 -44.24
N GLN A 172 -1.91 17.81 -44.06
CA GLN A 172 -2.48 16.94 -43.02
C GLN A 172 -2.03 15.47 -43.17
N GLY A 173 -1.87 14.76 -42.05
CA GLY A 173 -1.78 13.30 -42.00
C GLY A 173 -1.20 12.76 -40.69
N GLU A 174 -2.06 12.11 -39.89
CA GLU A 174 -1.81 11.08 -38.84
C GLU A 174 -0.77 11.32 -37.72
N PRO A 175 -1.12 11.07 -36.43
CA PRO A 175 -0.12 11.04 -35.37
C PRO A 175 0.65 9.72 -35.40
N GLU A 176 1.94 9.79 -35.72
CA GLU A 176 2.90 8.71 -35.51
C GLU A 176 2.88 8.25 -34.05
N ALA A 177 2.64 6.96 -33.86
CA ALA A 177 2.81 6.29 -32.59
C ALA A 177 4.30 6.28 -32.21
N SER A 178 4.68 7.09 -31.23
CA SER A 178 6.00 6.95 -30.61
C SER A 178 6.04 5.63 -29.83
N SER A 179 6.86 4.70 -30.30
CA SER A 179 7.21 3.45 -29.65
C SER A 179 7.76 3.71 -28.23
N ASN A 180 7.04 3.21 -27.22
CA ASN A 180 7.54 3.14 -25.85
C ASN A 180 8.72 2.15 -25.80
N GLN A 181 9.89 2.64 -25.41
CA GLN A 181 10.92 1.82 -24.79
C GLN A 181 10.42 1.43 -23.40
N ASP A 182 9.88 0.21 -23.22
CA ASP A 182 9.72 -0.45 -21.90
C ASP A 182 9.30 -1.95 -22.02
N ASP A 183 9.08 -2.49 -23.22
CA ASP A 183 8.64 -3.89 -23.42
C ASP A 183 9.80 -4.86 -23.74
N ASN A 184 10.90 -4.83 -22.98
CA ASN A 184 12.01 -5.77 -23.21
C ASN A 184 11.88 -7.00 -22.30
N GLY A 185 11.36 -8.11 -22.85
CA GLY A 185 11.16 -9.38 -22.11
C GLY A 185 12.43 -9.93 -21.45
N SER A 186 13.62 -9.59 -21.95
CA SER A 186 14.91 -9.95 -21.32
C SER A 186 15.07 -9.33 -19.92
N LEU A 187 14.72 -8.05 -19.73
CA LEU A 187 14.83 -7.37 -18.43
C LEU A 187 13.87 -7.95 -17.38
N ILE A 188 12.70 -8.43 -17.81
CA ILE A 188 11.71 -9.06 -16.91
C ILE A 188 12.22 -10.43 -16.46
N LEU A 189 12.88 -11.18 -17.35
CA LEU A 189 13.50 -12.47 -17.03
C LEU A 189 14.71 -12.29 -16.10
N GLU A 190 15.55 -11.27 -16.30
CA GLU A 190 16.66 -10.95 -15.38
C GLU A 190 16.17 -10.66 -13.95
N GLU A 191 15.10 -9.86 -13.83
CA GLU A 191 14.49 -9.56 -12.53
C GLU A 191 13.91 -10.83 -11.89
N ALA A 192 13.24 -11.70 -12.67
CA ALA A 192 12.70 -12.96 -12.16
C ALA A 192 13.81 -13.90 -11.64
N ILE A 193 14.94 -14.01 -12.37
CA ILE A 193 16.13 -14.75 -11.93
C ILE A 193 16.66 -14.16 -10.61
N SER A 194 16.74 -12.84 -10.51
CA SER A 194 17.21 -12.17 -9.30
C SER A 194 16.32 -12.47 -8.08
N GLN A 195 15.00 -12.44 -8.23
CA GLN A 195 14.08 -12.80 -7.13
C GLN A 195 14.27 -14.26 -6.70
N LEU A 196 14.41 -15.21 -7.64
CA LEU A 196 14.60 -16.62 -7.33
C LEU A 196 15.96 -16.91 -6.69
N GLN A 197 17.02 -16.17 -7.02
CA GLN A 197 18.31 -16.27 -6.34
C GLN A 197 18.20 -15.88 -4.86
N VAL A 198 17.44 -14.83 -4.53
CA VAL A 198 17.20 -14.43 -3.14
C VAL A 198 16.35 -15.47 -2.40
N ALA A 199 15.34 -16.05 -3.07
CA ALA A 199 14.56 -17.14 -2.51
C ALA A 199 15.44 -18.37 -2.18
N SER A 200 16.29 -18.80 -3.12
CA SER A 200 17.22 -19.93 -2.96
C SER A 200 18.23 -19.71 -1.81
N LEU A 201 18.79 -18.49 -1.70
CA LEU A 201 19.66 -18.13 -0.56
C LEU A 201 18.94 -18.18 0.79
N SER A 202 17.66 -17.81 0.83
CA SER A 202 16.86 -17.84 2.05
C SER A 202 16.52 -19.28 2.46
N LEU A 203 16.20 -20.14 1.48
CA LEU A 203 15.90 -21.56 1.67
C LEU A 203 17.13 -22.38 2.08
N SER A 204 18.28 -22.17 1.45
CA SER A 204 19.55 -22.81 1.86
C SER A 204 19.97 -22.41 3.29
N LYS A 205 19.73 -21.15 3.66
CA LYS A 205 19.95 -20.70 5.04
C LYS A 205 18.95 -21.35 6.01
N LEU A 206 17.69 -21.52 5.63
CA LEU A 206 16.70 -22.26 6.42
C LEU A 206 17.09 -23.72 6.68
N GLU A 207 17.57 -24.41 5.64
CA GLU A 207 18.03 -25.81 5.73
C GLU A 207 19.18 -25.95 6.73
N SER A 208 20.14 -25.02 6.71
CA SER A 208 21.27 -25.03 7.64
C SER A 208 20.88 -24.87 9.12
N ILE A 209 19.68 -24.34 9.40
CA ILE A 209 19.14 -24.16 10.77
C ILE A 209 18.23 -25.35 11.16
N ALA A 210 17.86 -26.24 10.23
CA ALA A 210 17.00 -27.40 10.51
C ALA A 210 17.72 -28.53 11.27
N ASP A 211 19.06 -28.60 11.22
CA ASP A 211 19.84 -29.74 11.73
C ASP A 211 20.27 -29.68 13.21
N ASN A 212 19.81 -28.70 13.99
CA ASN A 212 20.21 -28.57 15.40
C ASN A 212 19.03 -28.43 16.36
N ALA A 213 18.54 -29.55 16.92
CA ALA A 213 17.77 -29.56 18.16
C ALA A 213 18.10 -30.82 18.98
N PRO A 214 18.53 -30.70 20.26
CA PRO A 214 18.77 -31.84 21.13
C PRO A 214 17.45 -32.35 21.74
N THR A 215 17.26 -33.66 21.72
CA THR A 215 16.16 -34.38 22.37
C THR A 215 16.44 -34.55 23.87
N THR A 216 15.59 -33.99 24.74
CA THR A 216 15.46 -34.48 26.13
C THR A 216 14.00 -34.46 26.57
N VAL A 217 13.58 -35.56 27.18
CA VAL A 217 12.25 -35.89 27.70
C VAL A 217 12.13 -35.37 29.14
N PRO A 218 10.99 -34.81 29.60
CA PRO A 218 10.82 -34.44 31.00
C PRO A 218 10.32 -35.63 31.83
N GLY A 219 11.01 -35.89 32.95
CA GLY A 219 10.59 -36.81 34.00
C GLY A 219 10.06 -36.05 35.23
N ASP A 220 9.01 -36.61 35.82
CA ASP A 220 8.32 -36.17 37.04
C ASP A 220 9.24 -36.01 38.27
N ALA A 221 8.95 -34.99 39.08
CA ALA A 221 9.03 -35.06 40.54
C ALA A 221 8.18 -33.95 41.16
N GLY A 222 7.17 -34.34 41.96
CA GLY A 222 6.33 -33.44 42.73
C GLY A 222 6.95 -32.94 44.03
N GLY A 223 6.32 -31.93 44.63
CA GLY A 223 6.61 -31.45 45.98
C GLY A 223 5.83 -30.17 46.33
N ASN A 224 4.74 -30.33 47.08
CA ASN A 224 4.01 -29.27 47.79
C ASN A 224 4.93 -28.48 48.73
N LEU A 225 4.77 -27.16 48.82
CA LEU A 225 4.81 -26.40 50.09
C LEU A 225 4.00 -25.09 49.97
N THR A 226 3.46 -24.70 51.11
CA THR A 226 2.40 -23.74 51.41
C THR A 226 2.90 -22.33 51.73
N GLU A 227 1.93 -21.39 51.76
CA GLU A 227 1.82 -20.15 52.54
C GLU A 227 2.50 -18.84 52.09
N SER A 228 1.62 -17.83 51.97
CA SER A 228 1.71 -16.39 52.27
C SER A 228 2.93 -15.58 51.86
N ASP A 229 2.70 -14.55 51.05
CA ASP A 229 2.99 -13.17 51.46
C ASP A 229 2.19 -12.17 50.60
N ASP A 230 1.42 -11.34 51.29
CA ASP A 230 0.74 -10.15 50.81
C ASP A 230 1.75 -9.08 50.38
N LEU A 231 1.61 -8.50 49.18
CA LEU A 231 2.03 -7.12 48.92
C LEU A 231 1.11 -6.43 47.90
N ASP A 232 0.43 -5.41 48.42
CA ASP A 232 -0.51 -4.48 47.81
C ASP A 232 -0.03 -3.82 46.50
N PHE A 233 -0.93 -3.74 45.52
CA PHE A 233 -0.86 -2.80 44.41
C PHE A 233 -1.71 -1.56 44.72
N PRO A 234 -1.16 -0.33 44.77
CA PRO A 234 -2.00 0.85 44.90
C PRO A 234 -2.67 1.20 43.57
N SER A 235 -4.00 1.28 43.62
CA SER A 235 -4.86 1.95 42.65
C SER A 235 -4.48 3.43 42.53
N ILE A 236 -4.19 3.89 41.31
CA ILE A 236 -4.07 5.33 41.05
C ILE A 236 -5.48 5.89 40.92
N ASP A 237 -5.82 6.70 41.90
CA ASP A 237 -7.06 7.44 42.10
C ASP A 237 -7.28 8.50 41.01
N ASP A 238 -8.49 8.47 40.44
CA ASP A 238 -9.08 9.45 39.54
C ASP A 238 -9.60 10.64 40.36
N THR A 239 -8.74 11.56 40.79
CA THR A 239 -9.20 12.89 41.23
C THR A 239 -8.15 13.97 41.04
N MET A 240 -8.35 14.89 40.10
CA MET A 240 -7.96 16.29 40.30
C MET A 240 -9.12 17.20 39.97
N VAL A 241 -9.75 17.60 41.07
CA VAL A 241 -10.83 18.56 41.26
C VAL A 241 -10.39 19.96 40.81
N GLU A 242 -11.31 20.63 40.12
CA GLU A 242 -11.32 22.06 39.86
C GLU A 242 -11.16 22.86 41.16
N SER A 243 -10.24 23.83 41.19
CA SER A 243 -10.37 24.95 42.13
C SER A 243 -10.19 26.26 41.38
N GLU A 244 -11.32 26.94 41.19
CA GLU A 244 -11.36 28.36 40.90
C GLU A 244 -10.96 29.13 42.17
N ARG A 245 -9.91 29.94 42.08
CA ARG A 245 -9.81 31.18 42.88
C ARG A 245 -8.93 32.21 42.18
N SER A 246 -9.61 33.28 41.76
CA SER A 246 -9.18 34.63 41.36
C SER A 246 -7.71 35.05 41.62
N GLY A 247 -7.01 35.39 40.54
CA GLY A 247 -5.76 36.17 40.54
C GLY A 247 -5.14 36.21 39.13
N GLY A 248 -5.05 37.38 38.51
CA GLY A 248 -4.89 37.53 37.05
C GLY A 248 -3.50 37.30 36.42
N ARG A 249 -3.55 37.17 35.07
CA ARG A 249 -2.52 37.29 34.01
C ARG A 249 -1.62 36.08 33.67
N SER A 250 -2.09 35.24 32.73
CA SER A 250 -1.58 35.08 31.34
C SER A 250 -2.15 33.77 30.75
N GLY A 251 -2.83 33.85 29.60
CA GLY A 251 -3.78 32.84 29.11
C GLY A 251 -3.16 31.47 28.79
N ASN A 252 -3.67 30.43 29.46
CA ASN A 252 -3.39 29.03 29.16
C ASN A 252 -4.48 28.48 28.21
N SER A 253 -4.44 28.84 26.93
CA SER A 253 -5.41 28.32 25.95
C SER A 253 -5.17 26.83 25.70
N LYS A 254 -6.18 25.98 25.95
CA LYS A 254 -6.15 24.57 25.53
C LYS A 254 -5.82 24.47 24.03
N CYS A 255 -4.80 23.69 23.68
CA CYS A 255 -4.40 23.48 22.29
C CYS A 255 -5.51 22.78 21.48
N ARG A 256 -6.10 23.49 20.51
CA ARG A 256 -7.05 22.91 19.55
C ARG A 256 -6.29 22.07 18.51
N ARG A 257 -6.88 20.96 18.05
CA ARG A 257 -6.28 20.06 17.03
C ARG A 257 -6.72 20.41 15.62
N ASP A 258 -6.50 21.66 15.23
CA ASP A 258 -6.93 22.27 13.97
C ASP A 258 -5.91 22.13 12.83
N GLY A 259 -5.11 21.07 12.83
CA GLY A 259 -4.12 20.77 11.79
C GLY A 259 -2.90 21.67 11.86
N THR A 260 -2.56 22.32 10.75
CA THR A 260 -1.35 23.15 10.59
C THR A 260 -1.19 24.21 11.69
N ALA A 261 -2.28 24.81 12.16
CA ALA A 261 -2.23 25.81 13.24
C ALA A 261 -1.73 25.22 14.57
N CYS A 262 -2.22 24.04 14.98
CA CYS A 262 -1.63 23.30 16.09
C CYS A 262 -0.16 22.93 15.84
N GLN A 263 0.14 22.35 14.67
CA GLN A 263 1.42 21.70 14.38
C GLN A 263 2.61 22.67 14.30
N PHE A 264 2.37 23.90 13.86
CA PHE A 264 3.40 24.94 13.66
C PHE A 264 3.32 26.10 14.67
N SER A 265 2.44 26.02 15.67
CA SER A 265 2.40 26.96 16.79
C SER A 265 3.14 26.43 18.03
N ALA A 266 3.00 27.14 19.16
CA ALA A 266 3.50 26.67 20.45
C ALA A 266 2.92 25.30 20.87
N CYS A 267 1.71 24.96 20.39
CA CYS A 267 1.03 23.71 20.72
C CYS A 267 1.74 22.47 20.19
N GLY A 268 2.28 22.54 18.97
CA GLY A 268 2.97 21.45 18.31
C GLY A 268 4.50 21.52 18.41
N ARG A 269 5.08 22.52 19.09
CA ARG A 269 6.53 22.76 19.08
C ARG A 269 7.33 21.55 19.58
N GLY A 270 8.32 21.13 18.80
CA GLY A 270 9.14 19.96 19.09
C GLY A 270 8.27 18.71 19.25
N LYS A 271 8.50 17.96 20.33
CA LYS A 271 7.76 16.72 20.61
C LYS A 271 6.30 16.94 21.03
N ALA A 272 5.89 18.17 21.29
CA ALA A 272 4.48 18.48 21.56
C ALA A 272 3.59 18.27 20.32
N LEU A 273 4.16 18.11 19.13
CA LEU A 273 3.48 17.77 17.88
C LEU A 273 2.46 16.63 18.03
N ILE A 274 2.75 15.63 18.87
CA ILE A 274 1.86 14.48 19.12
C ILE A 274 0.47 14.90 19.62
N ARG A 275 0.33 16.09 20.22
CA ARG A 275 -0.95 16.63 20.71
C ARG A 275 -1.88 17.00 19.56
N CYS A 276 -1.33 17.26 18.38
CA CYS A 276 -2.05 17.73 17.19
C CYS A 276 -2.59 16.60 16.31
N ALA A 277 -2.23 15.34 16.60
CA ALA A 277 -2.72 14.20 15.85
C ALA A 277 -4.25 14.07 15.98
N THR A 278 -4.91 13.76 14.86
CA THR A 278 -6.36 13.55 14.77
C THR A 278 -6.64 12.30 13.92
N GLY A 279 -7.92 12.00 13.67
CA GLY A 279 -8.34 10.84 12.91
C GLY A 279 -8.05 9.53 13.65
N PHE A 280 -7.94 8.43 12.91
CA PHE A 280 -7.68 7.13 13.52
C PHE A 280 -6.26 6.98 14.11
N ALA A 281 -5.32 7.86 13.74
CA ALA A 281 -4.00 7.92 14.36
C ALA A 281 -3.99 8.76 15.65
N TYR A 282 -5.15 9.23 16.13
CA TYR A 282 -5.26 9.98 17.37
C TYR A 282 -4.52 9.27 18.53
N GLY A 283 -3.76 10.05 19.29
CA GLY A 283 -2.94 9.55 20.40
C GLY A 283 -1.66 8.84 19.98
N VAL A 284 -1.25 8.90 18.70
CA VAL A 284 0.10 8.48 18.26
C VAL A 284 1.16 9.29 19.00
N THR A 285 2.21 8.63 19.46
CA THR A 285 3.32 9.27 20.19
C THR A 285 4.63 9.23 19.42
N GLY A 286 4.74 8.33 18.43
CA GLY A 286 5.97 8.14 17.66
C GLY A 286 7.16 7.89 18.60
N GLY A 287 8.26 8.59 18.35
CA GLY A 287 9.45 8.55 19.20
C GLY A 287 9.52 9.61 20.30
N ALA A 288 8.39 10.20 20.73
CA ALA A 288 8.40 11.32 21.67
C ALA A 288 9.07 10.99 23.01
N ALA A 289 8.92 9.76 23.51
CA ALA A 289 9.57 9.29 24.74
C ALA A 289 11.09 9.06 24.58
N GLY A 290 11.57 8.92 23.36
CA GLY A 290 12.95 8.54 23.01
C GLY A 290 13.91 9.72 22.95
N PRO A 291 15.21 9.49 22.69
CA PRO A 291 16.13 10.59 22.41
C PRO A 291 15.77 11.29 21.09
N THR A 292 16.15 12.56 20.98
CA THR A 292 16.15 13.25 19.69
C THR A 292 17.47 12.95 18.97
N TYR A 293 17.38 12.44 17.74
CA TYR A 293 18.53 12.22 16.87
C TYR A 293 18.53 13.26 15.75
N ARG A 294 19.66 13.92 15.52
CA ARG A 294 19.79 14.95 14.48
C ARG A 294 20.62 14.39 13.32
N VAL A 295 19.98 14.20 12.17
CA VAL A 295 20.63 13.82 10.92
C VAL A 295 21.50 14.97 10.43
N THR A 296 22.77 14.68 10.15
CA THR A 296 23.79 15.65 9.76
C THR A 296 24.38 15.40 8.38
N ARG A 297 24.05 14.26 7.77
CA ARG A 297 24.60 13.84 6.48
C ARG A 297 23.54 13.15 5.62
N SER A 298 23.67 13.29 4.31
CA SER A 298 22.65 12.91 3.34
C SER A 298 22.94 11.61 2.60
N ASP A 299 24.11 11.01 2.78
CA ASP A 299 24.43 9.71 2.21
C ASP A 299 23.65 8.57 2.86
N ASP A 300 23.46 7.53 2.06
CA ASP A 300 22.75 6.32 2.45
C ASP A 300 23.63 5.10 2.19
N ASN A 301 23.96 4.35 3.24
CA ASN A 301 24.64 3.06 3.15
C ASN A 301 23.70 1.99 3.72
N PRO A 302 23.11 1.12 2.88
CA PRO A 302 22.13 0.15 3.32
C PRO A 302 22.73 -1.03 4.10
N ILE A 303 24.01 -1.32 3.91
CA ILE A 303 24.71 -2.44 4.55
C ILE A 303 25.26 -2.00 5.92
N ARG A 304 25.89 -0.82 5.96
CA ARG A 304 26.52 -0.27 7.16
C ARG A 304 26.20 1.22 7.27
N PRO A 305 25.02 1.59 7.78
CA PRO A 305 24.60 2.98 7.84
C PRO A 305 25.52 3.77 8.78
N TYR A 306 26.03 4.91 8.30
CA TYR A 306 26.95 5.74 9.06
C TYR A 306 26.21 6.57 10.11
N PRO A 307 26.78 6.75 11.33
CA PRO A 307 26.30 7.76 12.26
C PRO A 307 26.17 9.13 11.58
N GLY A 308 25.03 9.77 11.81
CA GLY A 308 24.60 11.03 11.22
C GLY A 308 23.62 10.85 10.06
N SER A 309 23.53 9.66 9.45
CA SER A 309 22.61 9.39 8.33
C SER A 309 21.18 9.11 8.80
N LEU A 310 20.21 9.31 7.91
CA LEU A 310 18.81 8.98 8.18
C LEU A 310 18.62 7.47 8.44
N ARG A 311 19.28 6.60 7.67
CA ARG A 311 19.15 5.14 7.87
C ARG A 311 19.69 4.70 9.22
N TYR A 312 20.81 5.26 9.67
CA TYR A 312 21.32 5.01 11.02
C TYR A 312 20.31 5.48 12.08
N ALA A 313 19.78 6.69 11.91
CA ALA A 313 18.80 7.26 12.84
C ALA A 313 17.53 6.40 12.99
N VAL A 314 17.00 5.90 11.87
CA VAL A 314 15.85 4.97 11.87
C VAL A 314 16.16 3.65 12.57
N GLY A 315 17.40 3.17 12.45
CA GLY A 315 17.87 1.97 13.15
C GLY A 315 17.86 2.09 14.69
N LEU A 316 17.82 3.31 15.24
CA LEU A 316 17.71 3.55 16.68
C LEU A 316 16.28 3.41 17.23
N GLY A 317 15.28 3.27 16.35
CA GLY A 317 13.90 3.03 16.72
C GLY A 317 13.64 1.60 17.20
N GLY A 318 12.36 1.24 17.37
CA GLY A 318 11.92 -0.11 17.74
C GLY A 318 11.97 -0.41 19.24
N GLY A 319 12.79 0.30 20.02
CA GLY A 319 12.79 0.20 21.50
C GLY A 319 11.57 0.85 22.16
N SER A 320 11.36 0.55 23.46
CA SER A 320 10.19 1.02 24.24
C SER A 320 10.01 2.54 24.23
N ARG A 321 11.10 3.30 24.14
CA ARG A 321 11.05 4.77 24.07
C ARG A 321 11.05 5.32 22.64
N GLY A 322 11.51 4.55 21.66
CA GLY A 322 11.59 5.00 20.26
C GLY A 322 12.69 6.03 19.97
N VAL A 323 12.57 6.75 18.84
CA VAL A 323 13.50 7.81 18.43
C VAL A 323 12.79 8.98 17.72
N TRP A 324 13.16 10.21 18.07
CA TRP A 324 12.66 11.43 17.41
C TRP A 324 13.72 12.01 16.47
N ILE A 325 13.58 11.79 15.17
CA ILE A 325 14.56 12.14 14.15
C ILE A 325 14.26 13.54 13.62
N THR A 326 15.28 14.40 13.63
CA THR A 326 15.28 15.77 13.09
C THR A 326 16.48 15.96 12.16
N PHE A 327 16.59 17.10 11.50
CA PHE A 327 17.62 17.35 10.48
C PHE A 327 18.39 18.63 10.80
N ALA A 328 19.71 18.60 10.65
CA ALA A 328 20.58 19.74 10.98
C ALA A 328 20.52 20.88 9.95
N ASN A 329 20.26 20.54 8.68
CA ASN A 329 20.19 21.46 7.55
C ASN A 329 19.30 20.88 6.46
N SER A 330 18.90 21.72 5.50
CA SER A 330 18.24 21.26 4.28
C SER A 330 19.13 20.25 3.55
N MET A 331 18.55 19.16 3.05
CA MET A 331 19.31 18.10 2.40
C MET A 331 18.44 17.25 1.46
N ILE A 332 19.10 16.67 0.45
CA ILE A 332 18.52 15.66 -0.44
C ILE A 332 19.16 14.31 -0.10
N ILE A 333 18.35 13.37 0.36
CA ILE A 333 18.76 12.02 0.75
C ILE A 333 18.33 11.07 -0.37
N VAL A 334 19.30 10.49 -1.09
CA VAL A 334 19.02 9.50 -2.13
C VAL A 334 19.19 8.11 -1.54
N LEU A 335 18.08 7.45 -1.25
CA LEU A 335 18.07 6.10 -0.71
C LEU A 335 18.59 5.10 -1.75
N LYS A 336 19.50 4.22 -1.33
CA LYS A 336 20.08 3.15 -2.15
C LYS A 336 19.28 1.85 -2.07
N SER A 337 18.59 1.63 -0.96
CA SER A 337 17.60 0.55 -0.79
C SER A 337 16.36 1.07 -0.06
N MET A 338 15.31 0.26 -0.02
CA MET A 338 14.11 0.55 0.77
C MET A 338 14.48 0.90 2.23
N LEU A 339 13.86 1.92 2.80
CA LEU A 339 14.13 2.35 4.17
C LEU A 339 13.03 1.85 5.11
N TRP A 340 13.35 0.79 5.87
CA TRP A 340 12.46 0.17 6.84
C TRP A 340 12.37 0.98 8.13
N ILE A 341 11.20 1.58 8.35
CA ILE A 341 10.89 2.39 9.52
C ILE A 341 10.55 1.47 10.69
N ARG A 342 11.23 1.66 11.83
CA ARG A 342 11.00 0.89 13.06
C ARG A 342 9.82 1.46 13.86
N SER A 343 9.21 0.65 14.73
CA SER A 343 8.17 1.11 15.67
C SER A 343 8.64 2.27 16.54
N SER A 344 7.70 3.08 17.03
CA SER A 344 7.99 4.25 17.90
C SER A 344 9.00 5.21 17.27
N THR A 345 8.88 5.46 15.97
CA THR A 345 9.78 6.36 15.24
C THR A 345 9.02 7.61 14.81
N THR A 346 9.63 8.78 15.02
CA THR A 346 9.20 10.02 14.39
C THR A 346 10.28 10.52 13.44
N ILE A 347 9.92 10.81 12.19
CA ILE A 347 10.73 11.60 11.26
C ILE A 347 10.08 12.97 11.13
N ASP A 348 10.75 14.01 11.63
CA ASP A 348 10.26 15.38 11.71
C ASP A 348 11.18 16.31 10.91
N GLY A 349 10.74 16.71 9.72
CA GLY A 349 11.46 17.60 8.82
C GLY A 349 11.16 19.09 9.02
N ARG A 350 10.52 19.50 10.12
CA ARG A 350 10.24 20.93 10.36
C ARG A 350 11.50 21.78 10.44
N GLY A 351 11.41 22.99 9.88
CA GLY A 351 12.45 24.01 9.96
C GLY A 351 13.53 23.93 8.87
N VAL A 352 13.58 22.86 8.09
CA VAL A 352 14.54 22.69 6.99
C VAL A 352 13.90 21.98 5.80
N ASN A 353 14.45 22.15 4.59
CA ASN A 353 13.95 21.49 3.39
C ASN A 353 14.62 20.11 3.21
N VAL A 354 13.88 19.06 3.56
CA VAL A 354 14.31 17.67 3.42
C VAL A 354 13.59 17.01 2.27
N THR A 355 14.36 16.44 1.35
CA THR A 355 13.84 15.67 0.22
C THR A 355 14.44 14.27 0.22
N ILE A 356 13.61 13.25 0.17
CA ILE A 356 14.00 11.83 0.14
C ILE A 356 13.67 11.26 -1.25
N ASN A 357 14.64 10.68 -1.94
CA ASN A 357 14.47 10.16 -3.30
C ASN A 357 14.97 8.71 -3.45
N GLY A 358 14.69 8.10 -4.61
CA GLY A 358 15.33 6.87 -5.10
C GLY A 358 14.62 5.57 -4.71
N ARG A 359 14.23 5.42 -3.44
CA ARG A 359 13.55 4.22 -2.90
C ARG A 359 12.44 4.60 -1.92
N MET A 360 11.57 3.64 -1.62
CA MET A 360 10.38 3.84 -0.76
C MET A 360 10.71 3.85 0.74
N LEU A 361 9.81 4.44 1.54
CA LEU A 361 9.74 4.25 2.98
C LEU A 361 8.80 3.08 3.29
N VAL A 362 9.28 2.15 4.13
CA VAL A 362 8.59 0.91 4.44
C VAL A 362 8.14 0.91 5.89
N VAL A 363 6.83 0.82 6.11
CA VAL A 363 6.20 0.75 7.43
C VAL A 363 5.48 -0.60 7.50
N GLY A 364 6.24 -1.68 7.68
CA GLY A 364 5.75 -3.06 7.69
C GLY A 364 5.85 -3.68 9.08
N GLY A 365 4.78 -4.27 9.60
CA GLY A 365 4.80 -4.96 10.90
C GLY A 365 5.07 -4.07 12.11
N VAL A 366 4.93 -2.75 11.99
CA VAL A 366 5.32 -1.79 13.03
C VAL A 366 4.16 -0.99 13.56
N SER A 367 4.35 -0.35 14.70
CA SER A 367 3.34 0.53 15.27
C SER A 367 3.90 1.83 15.79
N ASN A 368 3.01 2.82 15.96
CA ASN A 368 3.34 4.09 16.58
C ASN A 368 4.42 4.85 15.78
N VAL A 369 4.12 5.23 14.54
CA VAL A 369 5.05 5.93 13.64
C VAL A 369 4.48 7.28 13.22
N ILE A 370 5.33 8.31 13.19
CA ILE A 370 5.00 9.65 12.69
C ILE A 370 5.98 10.01 11.57
N LEU A 371 5.45 10.30 10.39
CA LEU A 371 6.19 10.83 9.25
C LEU A 371 5.67 12.25 8.99
N HIS A 372 6.49 13.27 9.27
CA HIS A 372 6.03 14.66 9.29
C HIS A 372 6.97 15.62 8.58
N ASN A 373 6.40 16.43 7.67
CA ASN A 373 7.01 17.62 7.07
C ASN A 373 8.29 17.39 6.25
N PHE A 374 8.22 16.57 5.20
CA PHE A 374 9.31 16.40 4.25
C PHE A 374 8.79 16.03 2.85
N GLN A 375 9.64 16.11 1.84
CA GLN A 375 9.33 15.67 0.49
C GLN A 375 9.81 14.24 0.26
N ILE A 376 9.02 13.44 -0.46
CA ILE A 376 9.49 12.17 -1.01
C ILE A 376 9.08 12.07 -2.47
N ASN A 377 10.03 11.88 -3.38
CA ASN A 377 9.73 11.83 -4.81
C ASN A 377 10.74 11.00 -5.60
N SER A 378 10.49 10.84 -6.89
CA SER A 378 11.41 10.14 -7.80
C SER A 378 11.72 8.72 -7.30
N VAL A 379 10.64 7.97 -7.02
CA VAL A 379 10.71 6.57 -6.57
C VAL A 379 10.37 5.67 -7.75
N TYR A 380 11.39 5.04 -8.33
CA TYR A 380 11.31 4.49 -9.69
C TYR A 380 10.73 3.07 -9.79
N GLN A 381 10.52 2.37 -8.66
CA GLN A 381 10.13 0.95 -8.66
C GLN A 381 8.91 0.64 -7.79
N SER A 382 8.39 1.60 -7.02
CA SER A 382 7.37 1.33 -6.00
C SER A 382 6.56 2.58 -5.66
N ASP A 383 5.76 2.45 -4.60
CA ASP A 383 5.11 3.55 -3.89
C ASP A 383 6.14 4.43 -3.17
N THR A 384 5.76 5.66 -2.77
CA THR A 384 6.65 6.46 -1.89
C THR A 384 6.64 5.98 -0.43
N ILE A 385 5.47 5.68 0.11
CA ILE A 385 5.25 5.23 1.49
C ILE A 385 4.34 4.01 1.45
N HIS A 386 4.83 2.87 1.94
CA HIS A 386 4.10 1.61 1.96
C HIS A 386 3.86 1.15 3.40
N VAL A 387 2.59 1.11 3.83
CA VAL A 387 2.15 0.67 5.15
C VAL A 387 1.47 -0.70 5.04
N PHE A 388 2.05 -1.74 5.65
CA PHE A 388 1.56 -3.12 5.49
C PHE A 388 1.85 -4.02 6.70
N ALA A 389 1.49 -5.30 6.57
CA ALA A 389 1.74 -6.37 7.54
C ALA A 389 1.19 -6.05 8.95
N GLY A 390 -0.06 -5.61 9.04
CA GLY A 390 -0.71 -5.33 10.32
C GLY A 390 -0.18 -4.08 11.04
N SER A 391 0.47 -3.17 10.32
CA SER A 391 0.98 -1.94 10.89
C SER A 391 -0.15 -1.08 11.45
N ARG A 392 0.07 -0.46 12.62
CA ARG A 392 -1.00 0.28 13.31
C ARG A 392 -0.57 1.57 13.96
N LYS A 393 -1.50 2.53 14.05
CA LYS A 393 -1.26 3.83 14.71
C LYS A 393 -0.16 4.62 14.02
N ILE A 394 -0.41 4.93 12.74
CA ILE A 394 0.56 5.56 11.83
C ILE A 394 0.02 6.93 11.40
N TRP A 395 0.85 7.96 11.51
CA TRP A 395 0.50 9.31 11.09
C TRP A 395 1.45 9.81 10.00
N VAL A 396 0.91 9.99 8.80
CA VAL A 396 1.62 10.55 7.63
C VAL A 396 1.09 11.96 7.43
N ASP A 397 1.93 12.96 7.64
CA ASP A 397 1.47 14.34 7.75
C ASP A 397 2.40 15.35 7.08
N HIS A 398 1.84 16.35 6.39
CA HIS A 398 2.63 17.39 5.71
C HIS A 398 3.70 16.80 4.76
N ILE A 399 3.36 15.74 4.03
CA ILE A 399 4.25 15.16 3.02
C ILE A 399 3.96 15.77 1.66
N THR A 400 5.00 16.24 0.96
CA THR A 400 4.92 16.52 -0.48
C THR A 400 5.41 15.30 -1.23
N SER A 401 4.53 14.62 -1.97
CA SER A 401 4.87 13.38 -2.67
C SER A 401 4.45 13.39 -4.14
N PHE A 402 5.38 13.01 -5.02
CA PHE A 402 5.18 12.98 -6.47
C PHE A 402 6.18 12.10 -7.21
N ASN A 403 5.91 11.81 -8.49
CA ASN A 403 6.82 11.08 -9.38
C ASN A 403 7.24 9.70 -8.85
N ALA A 404 6.26 8.85 -8.55
CA ALA A 404 6.47 7.45 -8.19
C ALA A 404 5.96 6.53 -9.30
N LYS A 405 6.65 5.41 -9.54
CA LYS A 405 6.30 4.45 -10.61
C LYS A 405 4.93 3.81 -10.38
N LEU A 406 4.62 3.45 -9.14
CA LEU A 406 3.34 2.87 -8.75
C LEU A 406 2.43 3.94 -8.14
N GLY A 407 2.22 3.93 -6.83
CA GLY A 407 1.43 4.88 -6.05
C GLY A 407 2.29 5.85 -5.22
N LEU A 408 1.65 6.65 -4.38
CA LEU A 408 2.32 7.51 -3.41
C LEU A 408 2.22 6.92 -2.01
N VAL A 409 1.00 6.65 -1.53
CA VAL A 409 0.78 6.10 -0.19
C VAL A 409 -0.12 4.88 -0.28
N SER A 410 0.28 3.78 0.36
CA SER A 410 -0.57 2.60 0.48
C SER A 410 -0.71 2.13 1.93
N VAL A 411 -1.90 1.62 2.25
CA VAL A 411 -2.24 1.00 3.53
C VAL A 411 -2.93 -0.32 3.23
N VAL A 412 -2.29 -1.44 3.50
CA VAL A 412 -2.73 -2.76 3.04
C VAL A 412 -2.46 -3.84 4.10
N GLN A 413 -2.89 -5.07 3.84
CA GLN A 413 -2.54 -6.26 4.61
C GLN A 413 -2.76 -6.08 6.11
N ARG A 414 -4.02 -5.79 6.49
CA ARG A 414 -4.51 -5.63 7.86
C ARG A 414 -4.00 -4.39 8.60
N SER A 415 -3.32 -3.49 7.91
CA SER A 415 -2.88 -2.24 8.52
C SER A 415 -4.09 -1.37 8.87
N THR A 416 -4.04 -0.70 10.02
CA THR A 416 -5.20 0.02 10.55
C THR A 416 -4.78 1.20 11.41
N ASP A 417 -5.73 2.05 11.79
CA ASP A 417 -5.49 3.23 12.61
C ASP A 417 -4.45 4.18 12.00
N VAL A 418 -4.66 4.48 10.72
CA VAL A 418 -3.79 5.35 9.93
C VAL A 418 -4.48 6.69 9.70
N THR A 419 -3.72 7.78 9.80
CA THR A 419 -4.16 9.11 9.35
C THR A 419 -3.15 9.68 8.39
N ILE A 420 -3.64 10.08 7.21
CA ILE A 420 -2.86 10.73 6.16
C ILE A 420 -3.41 12.14 6.04
N SER A 421 -2.64 13.15 6.47
CA SER A 421 -3.14 14.50 6.60
C SER A 421 -2.24 15.60 6.07
N ASN A 422 -2.84 16.70 5.62
CA ASN A 422 -2.12 17.90 5.16
C ASN A 422 -1.05 17.61 4.08
N CYS A 423 -1.15 16.51 3.34
CA CYS A 423 -0.18 16.13 2.31
C CYS A 423 -0.51 16.77 0.96
N LYS A 424 0.50 17.03 0.14
CA LYS A 424 0.36 17.44 -1.26
C LYS A 424 0.80 16.28 -2.15
N LEU A 425 -0.15 15.66 -2.82
CA LEU A 425 0.00 14.36 -3.48
C LEU A 425 -0.30 14.50 -4.98
N SER A 426 0.70 14.30 -5.83
CA SER A 426 0.57 14.46 -7.28
C SER A 426 1.36 13.40 -8.03
N ASN A 427 0.68 12.42 -8.62
CA ASN A 427 1.33 11.33 -9.36
C ASN A 427 0.69 11.08 -10.71
N ARG A 428 1.50 10.67 -11.71
CA ARG A 428 1.06 10.50 -13.10
C ARG A 428 -0.12 9.53 -13.23
N ASN A 429 -0.17 8.44 -12.46
CA ASN A 429 -1.23 7.45 -12.56
C ASN A 429 -1.93 7.19 -11.22
N PHE A 430 -1.37 6.32 -10.39
CA PHE A 430 -1.95 5.91 -9.12
C PHE A 430 -1.50 6.82 -7.98
N ASN A 431 -2.41 7.18 -7.08
CA ASN A 431 -2.07 8.04 -5.94
C ASN A 431 -2.08 7.28 -4.61
N MET A 432 -3.23 6.83 -4.13
CA MET A 432 -3.41 6.24 -2.80
C MET A 432 -4.25 4.97 -2.82
N LEU A 433 -3.66 3.86 -2.39
CA LEU A 433 -4.32 2.55 -2.36
C LEU A 433 -4.56 2.08 -0.92
N LEU A 434 -5.82 1.90 -0.55
CA LEU A 434 -6.25 1.45 0.77
C LEU A 434 -6.89 0.07 0.61
N GLY A 435 -6.16 -0.98 0.95
CA GLY A 435 -6.50 -2.38 0.69
C GLY A 435 -6.08 -2.86 -0.70
N ALA A 436 -5.19 -3.86 -0.75
CA ALA A 436 -4.47 -4.26 -1.96
C ALA A 436 -5.35 -5.08 -2.91
N ALA A 437 -6.06 -6.08 -2.37
CA ALA A 437 -6.70 -7.13 -3.15
C ALA A 437 -8.14 -7.38 -2.69
N ASP A 438 -8.96 -7.84 -3.63
CA ASP A 438 -10.34 -8.23 -3.38
C ASP A 438 -10.44 -9.46 -2.48
N SER A 439 -9.44 -10.34 -2.50
CA SER A 439 -9.36 -11.55 -1.67
C SER A 439 -8.85 -11.30 -0.24
N ASP A 440 -8.30 -10.11 0.06
CA ASP A 440 -7.72 -9.82 1.38
C ASP A 440 -8.80 -9.36 2.38
N ILE A 441 -9.67 -10.30 2.76
CA ILE A 441 -10.78 -10.09 3.71
C ILE A 441 -10.29 -9.51 5.04
N ALA A 442 -9.02 -9.71 5.38
CA ALA A 442 -8.46 -9.27 6.63
C ALA A 442 -8.37 -7.72 6.71
N ASP A 443 -8.39 -7.02 5.56
CA ASP A 443 -8.52 -5.55 5.47
C ASP A 443 -9.90 -5.03 5.90
N ARG A 444 -10.88 -5.88 6.23
CA ARG A 444 -12.20 -5.44 6.78
C ARG A 444 -12.09 -4.62 8.06
N ASN A 445 -10.98 -4.77 8.79
CA ASN A 445 -10.67 -4.04 10.02
C ASN A 445 -9.77 -2.80 9.79
N MET A 446 -9.37 -2.53 8.54
CA MET A 446 -8.61 -1.33 8.19
C MET A 446 -9.46 -0.09 8.46
N ARG A 447 -8.87 0.91 9.12
CA ARG A 447 -9.47 2.23 9.38
C ARG A 447 -8.47 3.31 9.01
N VAL A 448 -8.83 4.15 8.02
CA VAL A 448 -7.95 5.21 7.52
C VAL A 448 -8.70 6.54 7.48
N THR A 449 -8.06 7.58 8.01
CA THR A 449 -8.50 8.97 7.87
C THR A 449 -7.64 9.66 6.82
N VAL A 450 -8.27 10.25 5.80
CA VAL A 450 -7.65 11.04 4.75
C VAL A 450 -8.14 12.48 4.93
N TYR A 451 -7.30 13.36 5.46
CA TYR A 451 -7.72 14.67 5.99
C TYR A 451 -6.90 15.85 5.47
N ARG A 452 -7.52 16.87 4.85
CA ARG A 452 -6.81 18.10 4.39
C ARG A 452 -5.66 17.87 3.40
N ASN A 453 -5.71 16.79 2.64
CA ASN A 453 -4.74 16.56 1.57
C ASN A 453 -5.14 17.34 0.31
N TRP A 454 -4.13 17.76 -0.45
CA TRP A 454 -4.31 18.20 -1.83
C TRP A 454 -3.93 17.08 -2.78
N PHE A 455 -4.92 16.55 -3.47
CA PHE A 455 -4.75 15.63 -4.58
C PHE A 455 -4.77 16.39 -5.89
N ARG A 456 -3.63 16.41 -6.59
CA ARG A 456 -3.42 17.26 -7.77
C ARG A 456 -2.89 16.46 -8.95
N ASP A 457 -3.50 16.62 -10.13
CA ASP A 457 -2.98 16.11 -11.40
C ASP A 457 -2.71 14.58 -11.40
N SER A 458 -3.57 13.82 -10.72
CA SER A 458 -3.48 12.35 -10.67
C SER A 458 -4.56 11.67 -11.49
N MET A 459 -4.24 10.55 -12.14
CA MET A 459 -5.26 9.85 -12.93
C MET A 459 -6.31 9.21 -12.02
N GLN A 460 -5.92 8.58 -10.90
CA GLN A 460 -6.86 7.80 -10.09
C GLN A 460 -6.37 7.49 -8.67
N ARG A 461 -7.28 6.89 -7.89
CA ARG A 461 -7.07 6.35 -6.53
C ARG A 461 -6.79 7.43 -5.49
N MET A 462 -7.75 8.30 -5.21
CA MET A 462 -7.59 9.41 -4.25
C MET A 462 -8.69 9.44 -3.17
N PRO A 463 -8.90 8.39 -2.35
CA PRO A 463 -8.25 7.07 -2.42
C PRO A 463 -9.02 6.08 -3.29
N HIS A 464 -8.44 4.90 -3.50
CA HIS A 464 -9.18 3.68 -3.83
C HIS A 464 -9.21 2.76 -2.62
N CYS A 465 -10.41 2.41 -2.12
CA CYS A 465 -10.58 1.60 -0.92
C CYS A 465 -11.14 0.19 -1.21
N ARG A 466 -10.69 -0.80 -0.43
CA ARG A 466 -11.25 -2.15 -0.32
C ARG A 466 -11.53 -2.51 1.13
N TRP A 467 -12.60 -3.26 1.38
CA TRP A 467 -12.98 -3.85 2.67
C TRP A 467 -13.22 -2.89 3.85
N GLY A 468 -12.19 -2.18 4.28
CA GLY A 468 -12.18 -1.35 5.49
C GLY A 468 -12.96 -0.04 5.39
N PHE A 469 -12.73 0.81 6.38
CA PHE A 469 -13.35 2.12 6.53
C PHE A 469 -12.39 3.26 6.18
N CYS A 470 -12.79 4.10 5.24
CA CYS A 470 -12.07 5.29 4.79
C CYS A 470 -12.89 6.54 5.14
N HIS A 471 -12.44 7.35 6.09
CA HIS A 471 -12.98 8.70 6.31
C HIS A 471 -12.20 9.70 5.46
N VAL A 472 -12.83 10.25 4.43
CA VAL A 472 -12.23 11.20 3.49
C VAL A 472 -12.82 12.57 3.76
N ILE A 473 -12.08 13.41 4.50
CA ILE A 473 -12.61 14.65 5.07
C ILE A 473 -11.80 15.90 4.70
N ASN A 474 -12.47 16.97 4.30
CA ASN A 474 -11.87 18.27 4.04
C ASN A 474 -10.65 18.21 3.11
N ASN A 475 -10.63 17.35 2.09
CA ASN A 475 -9.55 17.30 1.10
C ASN A 475 -9.87 18.17 -0.12
N LEU A 476 -8.84 18.58 -0.86
CA LEU A 476 -8.97 19.26 -2.15
C LEU A 476 -8.56 18.32 -3.28
N TYR A 477 -9.41 18.23 -4.29
CA TYR A 477 -9.19 17.46 -5.50
C TYR A 477 -9.18 18.38 -6.71
N THR A 478 -8.11 18.33 -7.49
CA THR A 478 -7.98 19.12 -8.71
C THR A 478 -7.46 18.28 -9.85
N ASN A 479 -8.13 18.36 -11.00
CA ASN A 479 -7.67 17.79 -12.28
C ASN A 479 -7.36 16.28 -12.23
N TRP A 480 -8.33 15.48 -11.80
CA TRP A 480 -8.22 14.02 -11.92
C TRP A 480 -8.46 13.56 -13.36
N GLY A 481 -7.84 12.42 -13.72
CA GLY A 481 -7.89 11.91 -15.09
C GLY A 481 -8.96 10.85 -15.35
N PHE A 482 -9.13 9.89 -14.44
CA PHE A 482 -10.07 8.78 -14.57
C PHE A 482 -11.14 8.85 -13.46
N TYR A 483 -10.75 8.85 -12.18
CA TYR A 483 -11.63 9.16 -11.03
C TYR A 483 -10.85 9.78 -9.88
N ALA A 484 -11.55 10.40 -8.93
CA ALA A 484 -10.97 10.81 -7.67
C ALA A 484 -11.15 9.74 -6.59
N ILE A 485 -12.39 9.42 -6.21
CA ILE A 485 -12.69 8.45 -5.15
C ILE A 485 -13.20 7.15 -5.77
N GLY A 486 -12.67 6.01 -5.32
CA GLY A 486 -13.11 4.69 -5.78
C GLY A 486 -13.19 3.67 -4.65
N GLY A 487 -14.06 2.67 -4.80
CA GLY A 487 -14.27 1.61 -3.82
C GLY A 487 -14.61 0.28 -4.48
N ARG A 488 -14.17 -0.82 -3.85
CA ARG A 488 -14.42 -2.22 -4.23
C ARG A 488 -14.63 -3.06 -2.96
N VAL A 489 -15.29 -4.21 -3.09
CA VAL A 489 -15.41 -5.30 -2.11
C VAL A 489 -15.65 -4.82 -0.68
N HIS A 490 -16.89 -4.44 -0.38
CA HIS A 490 -17.38 -4.00 0.92
C HIS A 490 -16.71 -2.75 1.52
N ALA A 491 -15.90 -2.03 0.74
CA ALA A 491 -15.31 -0.75 1.19
C ALA A 491 -16.37 0.22 1.69
N LYS A 492 -16.06 0.93 2.77
CA LYS A 492 -16.91 1.94 3.38
C LYS A 492 -16.20 3.30 3.31
N ILE A 493 -16.66 4.18 2.44
CA ILE A 493 -16.02 5.48 2.19
C ILE A 493 -16.99 6.62 2.56
N PHE A 494 -16.68 7.31 3.65
CA PHE A 494 -17.42 8.50 4.07
C PHE A 494 -16.66 9.75 3.58
N SER A 495 -17.19 10.39 2.54
CA SER A 495 -16.69 11.64 1.97
C SER A 495 -17.40 12.80 2.67
N GLU A 496 -16.66 13.62 3.42
CA GLU A 496 -17.21 14.73 4.20
C GLU A 496 -16.47 16.05 3.96
N GLY A 497 -17.19 17.08 3.50
CA GLY A 497 -16.66 18.43 3.41
C GLY A 497 -15.45 18.61 2.47
N ASN A 498 -15.27 17.73 1.49
CA ASN A 498 -14.20 17.84 0.50
C ASN A 498 -14.56 18.85 -0.60
N ALA A 499 -13.56 19.41 -1.26
CA ALA A 499 -13.74 20.26 -2.44
C ALA A 499 -13.23 19.54 -3.70
N PHE A 500 -14.09 19.42 -4.71
CA PHE A 500 -13.77 18.80 -5.99
C PHE A 500 -13.82 19.84 -7.10
N ILE A 501 -12.67 20.12 -7.72
CA ILE A 501 -12.55 21.01 -8.86
C ILE A 501 -12.25 20.16 -10.09
N ALA A 502 -13.29 19.90 -10.89
CA ALA A 502 -13.14 19.12 -12.11
C ALA A 502 -12.15 19.78 -13.07
N GLY A 503 -11.39 18.94 -13.77
CA GLY A 503 -10.50 19.35 -14.86
C GLY A 503 -10.88 18.60 -16.12
N ARG A 504 -10.15 17.53 -16.42
CA ARG A 504 -10.39 16.66 -17.59
C ARG A 504 -11.66 15.82 -17.49
N ARG A 505 -12.04 15.40 -16.28
CA ARG A 505 -13.28 14.66 -16.00
C ARG A 505 -14.09 15.35 -14.92
N MET A 506 -15.42 15.26 -15.07
CA MET A 506 -16.39 15.83 -14.14
C MET A 506 -16.74 14.87 -13.00
N GLU A 507 -16.87 13.59 -13.30
CA GLU A 507 -17.34 12.62 -12.30
C GLU A 507 -16.22 12.25 -11.32
N VAL A 508 -16.48 12.42 -10.02
CA VAL A 508 -15.58 12.11 -8.90
C VAL A 508 -15.50 10.61 -8.67
N THR A 509 -16.65 9.93 -8.76
CA THR A 509 -16.85 8.51 -8.46
C THR A 509 -17.47 7.74 -9.65
N PRO A 510 -16.88 7.81 -10.86
CA PRO A 510 -17.40 7.09 -12.01
C PRO A 510 -17.45 5.60 -11.74
N TRP A 511 -18.64 5.04 -11.89
CA TRP A 511 -18.82 3.61 -11.93
C TRP A 511 -18.32 3.11 -13.28
N PHE A 512 -17.33 2.22 -13.29
CA PHE A 512 -16.63 1.76 -14.50
C PHE A 512 -17.58 1.46 -15.69
N PRO A 513 -17.58 2.26 -16.78
CA PRO A 513 -18.37 1.98 -17.97
C PRO A 513 -17.55 1.10 -18.93
N GLY A 514 -17.29 -0.13 -18.48
CA GLY A 514 -17.12 -1.34 -19.30
C GLY A 514 -18.05 -2.45 -18.81
N ALA A 515 -18.92 -2.10 -17.86
CA ALA A 515 -19.84 -2.95 -17.17
C ALA A 515 -21.26 -2.42 -17.45
N GLY A 516 -21.70 -2.55 -18.70
CA GLY A 516 -23.13 -2.68 -18.98
C GLY A 516 -23.68 -3.87 -18.17
N TYR A 517 -24.99 -3.88 -17.91
CA TYR A 517 -25.71 -4.87 -17.09
C TYR A 517 -25.22 -6.33 -17.35
N THR A 518 -24.21 -6.82 -16.62
CA THR A 518 -23.70 -8.19 -16.69
C THR A 518 -23.74 -8.82 -15.30
N LYS A 519 -23.95 -10.13 -15.20
CA LYS A 519 -24.26 -10.86 -13.95
C LYS A 519 -23.22 -10.73 -12.81
N ASN A 520 -22.05 -10.11 -13.01
CA ASN A 520 -20.90 -10.15 -12.10
C ASN A 520 -20.54 -8.78 -11.48
N PHE A 521 -21.53 -7.94 -11.18
CA PHE A 521 -21.29 -6.63 -10.57
C PHE A 521 -20.93 -6.70 -9.09
N ASP A 522 -19.87 -5.99 -8.71
CA ASP A 522 -19.61 -5.69 -7.32
C ASP A 522 -20.46 -4.50 -6.84
N THR A 523 -21.57 -4.81 -6.17
CA THR A 523 -22.49 -3.83 -5.58
C THR A 523 -22.25 -3.63 -4.08
N SER A 524 -21.20 -4.24 -3.55
CA SER A 524 -20.92 -4.26 -2.12
C SER A 524 -20.31 -2.96 -1.54
N PRO A 525 -19.59 -2.10 -2.29
CA PRO A 525 -19.05 -0.86 -1.74
C PRO A 525 -20.14 0.11 -1.30
N GLN A 526 -19.86 0.85 -0.22
CA GLN A 526 -20.67 1.95 0.26
C GLN A 526 -19.86 3.23 0.22
N ILE A 527 -20.28 4.20 -0.61
CA ILE A 527 -19.64 5.51 -0.73
C ILE A 527 -20.72 6.57 -0.53
N TYR A 528 -20.55 7.37 0.50
CA TYR A 528 -21.50 8.41 0.87
C TYR A 528 -20.79 9.77 0.89
N SER A 529 -21.47 10.80 0.40
CA SER A 529 -21.00 12.18 0.33
C SER A 529 -21.86 13.07 1.23
N LEU A 530 -21.21 13.87 2.06
CA LEU A 530 -21.86 14.80 2.98
C LEU A 530 -21.16 16.16 2.95
N HIS A 531 -21.91 17.22 2.67
CA HIS A 531 -21.40 18.59 2.65
C HIS A 531 -20.20 18.83 1.72
N ASP A 532 -19.96 17.96 0.73
CA ASP A 532 -18.90 18.17 -0.26
C ASP A 532 -19.22 19.37 -1.18
N LEU A 533 -18.18 20.12 -1.56
CA LEU A 533 -18.23 21.25 -2.47
C LEU A 533 -17.84 20.81 -3.89
N PHE A 534 -18.78 20.94 -4.82
CA PHE A 534 -18.58 20.58 -6.22
C PHE A 534 -18.37 21.82 -7.08
N LEU A 535 -17.23 21.92 -7.75
CA LEU A 535 -16.80 23.07 -8.53
C LEU A 535 -16.44 22.64 -9.97
N ASN A 536 -16.57 23.60 -10.90
CA ASN A 536 -16.31 23.39 -12.32
C ASN A 536 -17.12 22.22 -12.95
N GLY A 537 -18.36 22.04 -12.50
CA GLY A 537 -19.25 20.99 -13.00
C GLY A 537 -18.95 19.58 -12.50
N SER A 538 -18.12 19.42 -11.46
CA SER A 538 -17.86 18.10 -10.89
C SER A 538 -19.14 17.44 -10.37
N THR A 539 -19.27 16.12 -10.54
CA THR A 539 -20.43 15.34 -10.08
C THR A 539 -19.99 14.18 -9.17
N PHE A 540 -20.88 13.74 -8.28
CA PHE A 540 -20.62 12.63 -7.36
C PHE A 540 -21.79 11.67 -7.38
N HIS A 541 -21.51 10.41 -7.72
CA HIS A 541 -22.47 9.33 -7.57
C HIS A 541 -22.23 8.61 -6.24
N GLN A 542 -23.29 8.49 -5.44
CA GLN A 542 -23.25 7.81 -4.14
C GLN A 542 -23.65 6.34 -4.29
N PHE A 543 -22.94 5.46 -3.59
CA PHE A 543 -23.25 4.03 -3.50
C PHE A 543 -23.77 3.75 -2.10
N VAL A 544 -25.09 3.72 -1.96
CA VAL A 544 -25.78 3.49 -0.68
C VAL A 544 -26.74 2.33 -0.82
N GLN A 545 -26.90 1.53 0.24
CA GLN A 545 -27.82 0.39 0.17
C GLN A 545 -29.29 0.86 0.10
N PRO A 546 -30.09 0.37 -0.86
CA PRO A 546 -31.42 0.90 -1.14
C PRO A 546 -32.55 0.49 -0.16
N TYR A 547 -32.28 -0.29 0.91
CA TYR A 547 -33.34 -1.00 1.66
C TYR A 547 -33.28 -0.90 3.20
N SER A 548 -32.79 0.19 3.77
CA SER A 548 -33.04 0.45 5.20
C SER A 548 -34.07 1.55 5.36
N SER A 549 -35.23 1.22 5.95
CA SER A 549 -36.30 2.15 6.34
C SER A 549 -35.83 3.26 7.31
N SER A 550 -34.66 3.06 7.91
CA SER A 550 -33.85 4.08 8.57
C SER A 550 -32.72 4.49 7.63
N ARG A 551 -32.60 5.78 7.28
CA ARG A 551 -31.39 6.33 6.63
C ARG A 551 -30.20 6.15 7.58
N VAL A 552 -29.56 4.99 7.59
CA VAL A 552 -28.36 4.74 8.40
C VAL A 552 -27.24 5.53 7.75
N ILE A 553 -26.99 6.72 8.27
CA ILE A 553 -25.83 7.52 7.88
C ILE A 553 -24.60 6.76 8.36
N MET A 554 -23.74 6.38 7.40
CA MET A 554 -22.42 5.83 7.69
C MET A 554 -21.64 6.85 8.52
N LYS A 555 -21.29 6.51 9.77
CA LYS A 555 -20.50 7.39 10.65
C LYS A 555 -19.10 6.83 10.84
N PRO A 556 -18.07 7.69 10.86
CA PRO A 556 -16.72 7.28 11.21
C PRO A 556 -16.66 6.63 12.60
N PRO A 557 -16.10 5.40 12.72
CA PRO A 557 -16.00 4.69 14.00
C PRO A 557 -14.84 5.20 14.87
N TYR A 558 -14.79 6.50 15.12
CA TYR A 558 -13.83 7.10 16.06
C TYR A 558 -14.20 6.74 17.51
N GLN A 559 -13.19 6.39 18.31
CA GLN A 559 -13.40 6.04 19.73
C GLN A 559 -13.82 7.24 20.59
N THR A 560 -13.40 8.45 20.21
CA THR A 560 -13.70 9.68 20.94
C THR A 560 -13.99 10.82 19.98
N SER A 561 -14.79 11.80 20.41
CA SER A 561 -15.02 13.03 19.65
C SER A 561 -13.75 13.84 19.43
N ALA A 562 -12.76 13.73 20.33
CA ALA A 562 -11.46 14.38 20.21
C ALA A 562 -10.60 13.85 19.05
N ALA A 563 -10.88 12.64 18.56
CA ALA A 563 -10.26 12.04 17.39
C ALA A 563 -10.94 12.46 16.08
N TYR A 564 -12.13 13.07 16.12
CA TYR A 564 -12.83 13.54 14.93
C TYR A 564 -12.07 14.74 14.33
N PRO A 565 -11.66 14.72 13.06
CA PRO A 565 -11.00 15.87 12.44
C PRO A 565 -11.93 17.09 12.42
N PRO A 566 -11.46 18.30 12.79
CA PRO A 566 -12.34 19.46 12.86
C PRO A 566 -13.04 19.75 11.52
N LEU A 567 -14.36 19.91 11.59
CA LEU A 567 -15.18 20.43 10.51
C LEU A 567 -14.88 21.92 10.30
N LEU A 568 -14.99 22.36 9.05
CA LEU A 568 -14.80 23.75 8.66
C LEU A 568 -16.13 24.50 8.76
N SER A 569 -16.10 25.73 9.27
CA SER A 569 -17.30 26.58 9.32
C SER A 569 -17.71 27.06 7.93
N HIS A 570 -16.74 27.29 7.04
CA HIS A 570 -16.92 27.80 5.69
C HIS A 570 -16.13 26.98 4.65
N ILE A 571 -16.77 25.98 4.05
CA ILE A 571 -16.15 25.11 3.05
C ILE A 571 -15.66 25.85 1.79
N GLY A 572 -16.24 27.01 1.47
CA GLY A 572 -15.85 27.81 0.29
C GLY A 572 -14.40 28.29 0.31
N ALA A 573 -13.80 28.46 1.50
CA ALA A 573 -12.40 28.86 1.66
C ALA A 573 -11.43 27.67 1.71
N LEU A 574 -11.94 26.43 1.67
CA LEU A 574 -11.13 25.21 1.73
C LEU A 574 -10.08 25.12 0.60
N PRO A 575 -10.40 25.43 -0.68
CA PRO A 575 -9.41 25.32 -1.75
C PRO A 575 -8.18 26.20 -1.51
N ASP A 576 -8.38 27.48 -1.21
CA ASP A 576 -7.29 28.45 -1.00
C ASP A 576 -6.42 28.07 0.20
N PHE A 577 -7.05 27.61 1.29
CA PHE A 577 -6.35 27.12 2.46
C PHE A 577 -5.48 25.89 2.12
N ILE A 578 -6.04 24.86 1.49
CA ILE A 578 -5.28 23.65 1.18
C ILE A 578 -4.17 23.91 0.16
N GLN A 579 -4.41 24.74 -0.86
CA GLN A 579 -3.37 25.09 -1.83
C GLN A 579 -2.17 25.78 -1.18
N SER A 580 -2.41 26.57 -0.13
CA SER A 580 -1.37 27.29 0.61
C SER A 580 -0.66 26.40 1.63
N CYS A 581 -1.37 25.43 2.22
CA CYS A 581 -0.94 24.76 3.45
C CYS A 581 -0.69 23.26 3.35
N SER A 582 -1.05 22.61 2.25
CA SER A 582 -0.73 21.20 2.06
C SER A 582 0.71 20.98 1.61
N GLY A 583 1.24 19.81 1.98
CA GLY A 583 2.60 19.39 1.70
C GLY A 583 3.58 19.87 2.76
N ALA A 584 4.84 19.58 2.52
CA ALA A 584 5.92 19.99 3.41
C ALA A 584 6.11 21.51 3.39
N ILE A 585 6.24 22.10 4.58
CA ILE A 585 6.39 23.54 4.82
C ILE A 585 7.81 23.80 5.32
N PHE A 586 8.53 24.70 4.63
CA PHE A 586 9.93 25.00 4.95
C PHE A 586 10.16 26.44 5.36
N SER A 587 9.32 27.36 4.93
CA SER A 587 9.50 28.79 5.17
C SER A 587 8.59 29.30 6.29
N SER A 588 9.12 30.20 7.11
CA SER A 588 8.32 30.88 8.14
C SER A 588 7.18 31.70 7.51
N GLN A 589 7.39 32.24 6.30
CA GLN A 589 6.36 32.96 5.57
C GLN A 589 5.17 32.06 5.20
N GLN A 590 5.42 30.84 4.70
CA GLN A 590 4.36 29.89 4.38
C GLN A 590 3.61 29.46 5.65
N VAL A 591 4.32 29.24 6.77
CA VAL A 591 3.68 29.01 8.07
C VAL A 591 2.74 30.18 8.44
N GLN A 592 3.20 31.43 8.34
CA GLN A 592 2.37 32.60 8.66
C GLN A 592 1.15 32.72 7.75
N GLN A 593 1.31 32.48 6.44
CA GLN A 593 0.20 32.42 5.50
C GLN A 593 -0.82 31.36 5.92
N CYS A 594 -0.34 30.18 6.33
CA CYS A 594 -1.22 29.12 6.81
C CYS A 594 -1.94 29.43 8.10
N LEU A 595 -1.26 30.07 9.05
CA LEU A 595 -1.88 30.54 10.28
C LEU A 595 -2.95 31.61 9.99
N HIS A 596 -2.69 32.49 9.02
CA HIS A 596 -3.66 33.48 8.57
C HIS A 596 -4.91 32.82 7.99
N PHE A 597 -4.77 31.94 7.00
CA PHE A 597 -5.93 31.24 6.42
C PHE A 597 -6.65 30.35 7.44
N ALA A 598 -5.93 29.70 8.36
CA ALA A 598 -6.54 28.91 9.41
C ALA A 598 -7.42 29.75 10.35
N SER A 599 -7.12 31.04 10.53
CA SER A 599 -7.96 31.94 11.34
C SER A 599 -9.27 32.35 10.66
N LEU A 600 -9.39 32.11 9.35
CA LEU A 600 -10.57 32.44 8.53
C LEU A 600 -11.54 31.25 8.37
N LEU A 601 -11.16 30.06 8.85
CA LEU A 601 -11.87 28.78 8.73
C LEU A 601 -12.50 28.34 10.06
#